data_AF-A0A1A7WSQ3-F1
#
_entry.id   AF-A0A1A7WSQ3-F1
#
_cell.length_a   1.000
_cell.length_b   1.000
_cell.length_c   1.000
_cell.angle_alpha   90.00
_cell.angle_beta   90.00
_cell.angle_gamma   90.00
#
_symmetry.space_group_name_H-M   'P 1'
#
loop_
_entity.id
_entity.type
_entity.pdbx_description
1 polymer ?
#
loop_
_entity_poly.entity_id
_entity_poly.type
_entity_poly.pdbx_seq_one_letter_code
_entity_poly.pdbx_strand_id
1 'polypeptide(L)'
;KNLADQRKAQLIHALSEDSEESENVMLKVYNSIQEVVYVKNQMLVKVQGKLKAAKLEIRDLQAEFEDERNDYLSTIRRLEREGQLLNGLLERMVPLVRRDCNYSNLDRLKKEAFWDEDSAAWKLPDVTVQKTTLPS
;
A
#
# COMPACT_ATOMS: atom_id res chain seq x y z
N LYS A 1 -30.05 26.99 -37.24
CA LYS A 1 -28.62 27.04 -37.67
C LYS A 1 -27.77 27.10 -36.41
N ASN A 2 -26.70 26.31 -36.32
CA ASN A 2 -25.83 26.27 -35.15
C ASN A 2 -25.05 27.59 -35.02
N LEU A 3 -24.82 28.10 -33.80
CA LEU A 3 -24.09 29.35 -33.57
C LEU A 3 -22.66 29.29 -34.13
N ALA A 4 -22.05 28.10 -34.09
CA ALA A 4 -20.74 27.84 -34.69
C ALA A 4 -20.75 27.99 -36.22
N ASP A 5 -21.82 27.55 -36.89
CA ASP A 5 -21.96 27.65 -38.34
C ASP A 5 -22.14 29.11 -38.80
N GLN A 6 -22.88 29.91 -38.03
CA GLN A 6 -23.03 31.34 -38.29
C GLN A 6 -21.70 32.09 -38.13
N ARG A 7 -20.94 31.78 -37.07
CA ARG A 7 -19.61 32.36 -36.84
C ARG A 7 -18.63 32.00 -37.94
N LYS A 8 -18.66 30.75 -38.42
CA LYS A 8 -17.86 30.27 -39.55
C LYS A 8 -18.21 31.02 -40.85
N ALA A 9 -19.50 31.19 -41.13
CA ALA A 9 -19.95 31.92 -42.31
C ALA A 9 -19.53 33.40 -42.29
N GLN A 10 -19.64 34.07 -41.14
CA GLN A 10 -19.17 35.45 -40.96
C GLN A 10 -17.66 35.58 -41.16
N LEU A 11 -16.88 34.61 -40.70
CA LEU A 11 -15.43 34.60 -40.90
C LEU A 11 -15.04 34.42 -42.37
N ILE A 12 -15.72 33.51 -43.07
CA ILE A 12 -15.49 33.28 -44.51
C ILE A 12 -15.80 34.55 -45.31
N HIS A 13 -16.88 35.25 -44.95
CA HIS A 13 -17.26 36.51 -45.58
C HIS A 13 -16.24 37.62 -45.33
N ALA A 14 -15.77 37.78 -44.09
CA ALA A 14 -14.71 38.73 -43.77
C ALA A 14 -13.43 38.44 -44.58
N LEU A 15 -12.99 37.18 -44.65
CA LEU A 15 -11.81 36.80 -45.42
C LEU A 15 -11.89 37.10 -46.93
N SER A 16 -13.09 37.30 -47.49
CA SER A 16 -13.30 37.64 -48.90
C SER A 16 -13.47 39.14 -49.18
N GLU A 17 -13.62 39.97 -48.16
CA GLU A 17 -13.88 41.40 -48.30
C GLU A 17 -12.77 42.25 -47.68
N ASP A 18 -12.35 43.29 -48.41
CA ASP A 18 -11.38 44.29 -47.95
C ASP A 18 -12.14 45.52 -47.42
N SER A 19 -12.62 45.41 -46.18
CA SER A 19 -13.43 46.44 -45.51
C SER A 19 -13.07 46.55 -44.03
N GLU A 20 -13.31 47.72 -43.41
CA GLU A 20 -13.07 47.93 -41.98
C GLU A 20 -13.88 46.96 -41.10
N GLU A 21 -15.06 46.55 -41.56
CA GLU A 21 -15.91 45.58 -40.85
C GLU A 21 -15.32 44.17 -40.90
N SER A 22 -14.73 43.79 -42.05
CA SER A 22 -13.94 42.56 -42.19
C SER A 22 -12.73 42.54 -41.25
N GLU A 23 -11.96 43.63 -41.19
CA GLU A 23 -10.81 43.75 -40.29
C GLU A 23 -11.23 43.61 -38.82
N ASN A 24 -12.35 44.22 -38.41
CA ASN A 24 -12.87 44.13 -37.06
C ASN A 24 -13.31 42.70 -36.69
N VAL A 25 -13.93 41.98 -37.62
CA VAL A 25 -14.28 40.56 -37.43
C VAL A 25 -13.02 39.71 -37.24
N MET A 26 -11.99 39.94 -38.04
CA MET A 26 -10.70 39.23 -37.94
C MET A 26 -9.98 39.53 -36.62
N LEU A 27 -9.96 40.79 -36.17
CA LEU A 27 -9.37 41.19 -34.88
C LEU A 27 -10.07 40.50 -33.70
N LYS A 28 -11.41 40.42 -33.72
CA LYS A 28 -12.19 39.73 -32.68
C LYS A 28 -11.87 38.23 -32.63
N VAL A 29 -11.67 37.59 -33.77
CA VAL A 29 -11.34 36.16 -33.85
C VAL A 29 -9.92 35.93 -33.36
N TYR A 30 -8.96 36.78 -33.75
CA TYR A 30 -7.60 36.73 -33.25
C TYR A 30 -7.57 36.88 -31.72
N ASN A 31 -8.25 37.88 -31.16
CA ASN A 31 -8.32 38.11 -29.72
C ASN A 31 -8.96 36.92 -28.99
N SER A 32 -10.05 36.34 -29.52
CA SER A 32 -10.67 35.15 -28.93
C SER A 32 -9.74 33.93 -28.97
N ILE A 33 -8.97 33.75 -30.03
CA ILE A 33 -7.99 32.65 -30.13
C ILE A 33 -6.87 32.87 -29.11
N GLN A 34 -6.33 34.09 -29.00
CA GLN A 34 -5.32 34.44 -28.01
C GLN A 34 -5.79 34.17 -26.59
N GLU A 35 -7.02 34.57 -26.25
CA GLU A 35 -7.62 34.31 -24.93
C GLU A 35 -7.74 32.80 -24.66
N VAL A 36 -8.25 32.02 -25.63
CA VAL A 36 -8.37 30.56 -25.48
C VAL A 36 -7.01 29.89 -25.31
N VAL A 37 -6.00 30.31 -26.10
CA VAL A 37 -4.62 29.82 -25.98
C VAL A 37 -4.06 30.15 -24.60
N TYR A 38 -4.25 31.37 -24.13
CA TYR A 38 -3.80 31.82 -22.80
C TYR A 38 -4.42 30.98 -21.67
N VAL A 39 -5.74 30.82 -21.67
CA VAL A 39 -6.47 30.02 -20.66
C VAL A 39 -6.02 28.56 -20.70
N LYS A 40 -5.89 27.96 -21.89
CA LYS A 40 -5.40 26.59 -22.03
C LYS A 40 -3.97 26.42 -21.54
N ASN A 41 -3.09 27.39 -21.80
CA ASN A 41 -1.72 27.36 -21.31
C ASN A 41 -1.66 27.43 -19.78
N GLN A 42 -2.47 28.27 -19.14
CA GLN A 42 -2.59 28.30 -17.68
C GLN A 42 -3.08 26.96 -17.11
N MET A 43 -4.09 26.36 -17.74
CA MET A 43 -4.60 25.05 -17.32
C MET A 43 -3.54 23.95 -17.49
N LEU A 44 -2.79 23.97 -18.59
CA LEU A 44 -1.69 23.04 -18.85
C LEU A 44 -0.65 23.10 -17.73
N VAL A 45 -0.18 24.31 -17.38
CA VAL A 45 0.80 24.51 -16.30
C VAL A 45 0.26 23.98 -14.97
N LYS A 46 -1.02 24.25 -14.66
CA LYS A 46 -1.67 23.74 -13.43
C LYS A 46 -1.70 22.22 -13.39
N VAL A 47 -2.08 21.57 -14.48
CA VAL A 47 -2.14 20.10 -14.57
C VAL A 47 -0.75 19.49 -14.49
N GLN A 48 0.25 20.09 -15.16
CA GLN A 48 1.65 19.65 -15.06
C GLN A 48 2.18 19.76 -13.62
N GLY A 49 1.83 20.82 -12.91
CA GLY A 49 2.16 20.98 -11.48
C GLY A 49 1.57 19.86 -10.64
N LYS A 50 0.28 19.57 -10.80
CA LYS A 50 -0.39 18.44 -10.11
C LYS A 50 0.23 17.09 -10.46
N LEU A 51 0.55 16.85 -11.73
CA LEU A 51 1.20 15.62 -12.17
C LEU A 51 2.58 15.46 -11.52
N LYS A 52 3.36 16.53 -11.43
CA LYS A 52 4.67 16.50 -10.77
C LYS A 52 4.53 16.21 -9.28
N ALA A 53 3.57 16.83 -8.60
CA ALA A 53 3.30 16.60 -7.18
C ALA A 53 2.88 15.15 -6.93
N ALA A 54 1.92 14.63 -7.69
CA ALA A 54 1.46 13.25 -7.56
C ALA A 54 2.58 12.23 -7.84
N LYS A 55 3.46 12.49 -8.83
CA LYS A 55 4.63 11.65 -9.09
C LYS A 55 5.65 11.65 -7.95
N LEU A 56 5.80 12.77 -7.25
CA LEU A 56 6.68 12.88 -6.09
C LEU A 56 6.07 12.08 -4.93
N GLU A 57 4.79 12.30 -4.62
CA GLU A 57 4.05 11.60 -3.58
C GLU A 57 4.07 10.07 -3.78
N ILE A 58 3.87 9.58 -5.02
CA ILE A 58 4.00 8.15 -5.32
C ILE A 58 5.39 7.63 -5.00
N ARG A 59 6.44 8.38 -5.32
CA ARG A 59 7.82 7.96 -5.04
C ARG A 59 8.09 7.93 -3.54
N ASP A 60 7.63 8.94 -2.82
CA ASP A 60 7.83 9.05 -1.38
C ASP A 60 7.11 7.89 -0.67
N LEU A 61 5.85 7.61 -1.03
CA LEU A 61 5.11 6.45 -0.52
C LEU A 61 5.77 5.10 -0.87
N GLN A 62 6.35 4.96 -2.06
CA GLN A 62 7.08 3.75 -2.43
C GLN A 62 8.34 3.56 -1.57
N ALA A 63 9.07 4.64 -1.28
CA ALA A 63 10.23 4.58 -0.41
C ALA A 63 9.84 4.21 1.03
N GLU A 64 8.81 4.85 1.58
CA GLU A 64 8.27 4.53 2.90
C GLU A 64 7.84 3.05 3.00
N PHE A 65 7.15 2.55 1.97
CA PHE A 65 6.73 1.15 1.92
C PHE A 65 7.93 0.18 1.86
N GLU A 66 8.98 0.52 1.12
CA GLU A 66 10.20 -0.30 1.06
C GLU A 66 10.92 -0.36 2.42
N ASP A 67 10.99 0.76 3.13
CA ASP A 67 11.59 0.84 4.47
C ASP A 67 10.78 0.02 5.48
N GLU A 68 9.45 0.18 5.51
CA GLU A 68 8.58 -0.63 6.37
C GLU A 68 8.74 -2.13 6.10
N ARG A 69 8.81 -2.53 4.81
CA ARG A 69 9.03 -3.93 4.45
C ARG A 69 10.36 -4.45 4.99
N ASN A 70 11.41 -3.64 4.94
CA ASN A 70 12.72 -4.02 5.46
C ASN A 70 12.67 -4.19 6.99
N ASP A 71 11.96 -3.32 7.69
CA ASP A 71 11.75 -3.40 9.14
C ASP A 71 10.93 -4.63 9.53
N TYR A 72 9.84 -4.93 8.81
CA TYR A 72 9.07 -6.16 9.00
C TYR A 72 9.94 -7.40 8.79
N LEU A 73 10.73 -7.44 7.72
CA LEU A 73 11.64 -8.55 7.45
C LEU A 73 12.70 -8.71 8.54
N SER A 74 13.21 -7.60 9.09
CA SER A 74 14.15 -7.62 10.21
C SER A 74 13.52 -8.24 11.46
N THR A 75 12.25 -7.92 11.73
CA THR A 75 11.47 -8.44 12.85
C THR A 75 11.21 -9.93 12.69
N ILE A 76 10.78 -10.38 11.50
CA ILE A 76 10.59 -11.80 11.18
C ILE A 76 11.88 -12.58 11.45
N ARG A 77 13.00 -12.13 10.88
CA ARG A 77 14.31 -12.80 11.06
C ARG A 77 14.74 -12.83 12.53
N ARG A 78 14.43 -11.78 13.31
CA ARG A 78 14.73 -11.75 14.75
C ARG A 78 13.88 -12.77 15.50
N LEU A 79 12.57 -12.80 15.25
CA LEU A 79 11.63 -13.74 15.87
C LEU A 79 11.95 -15.20 15.49
N GLU A 80 12.37 -15.46 14.25
CA GLU A 80 12.83 -16.78 13.81
C GLU A 80 14.07 -17.24 14.60
N ARG A 81 15.08 -16.37 14.77
CA ARG A 81 16.27 -16.69 15.58
C ARG A 81 15.92 -16.94 17.04
N GLU A 82 15.02 -16.14 17.60
CA GLU A 82 14.53 -16.31 18.96
C GLU A 82 13.77 -17.63 19.13
N GLY A 83 12.91 -17.98 18.18
CA GLY A 83 12.22 -19.28 18.13
C GLY A 83 13.18 -20.47 18.03
N GLN A 84 14.23 -20.36 17.21
CA GLN A 84 15.28 -21.39 17.10
C GLN A 84 16.03 -21.58 18.42
N LEU A 85 16.37 -20.48 19.11
CA LEU A 85 17.02 -20.53 20.42
C LEU A 85 16.11 -21.22 21.45
N LEU A 86 14.84 -20.80 21.55
CA LEU A 86 13.88 -21.38 22.48
C LEU A 86 13.65 -22.87 22.21
N ASN A 87 13.52 -23.28 20.94
CA ASN A 87 13.37 -24.69 20.58
C ASN A 87 14.64 -25.50 20.95
N GLY A 88 15.83 -24.98 20.67
CA GLY A 88 17.09 -25.65 21.00
C GLY A 88 17.38 -25.73 22.51
N LEU A 89 16.90 -24.77 23.30
CA LEU A 89 16.91 -24.85 24.77
C LEU A 89 15.93 -25.91 25.25
N LEU A 90 14.69 -25.90 24.73
CA LEU A 90 13.65 -26.85 25.12
C LEU A 90 14.05 -28.30 24.83
N GLU A 91 14.63 -28.57 23.67
CA GLU A 91 15.16 -29.89 23.30
C GLU A 91 16.23 -30.40 24.28
N ARG A 92 17.05 -29.50 24.85
CA ARG A 92 18.04 -29.85 25.88
C ARG A 92 17.41 -30.03 27.26
N MET A 93 16.33 -29.31 27.56
CA MET A 93 15.67 -29.34 28.86
C MET A 93 14.69 -30.50 29.02
N VAL A 94 13.99 -30.93 27.96
CA VAL A 94 12.99 -32.01 28.00
C VAL A 94 13.54 -33.31 28.62
N PRO A 95 14.76 -33.78 28.27
CA PRO A 95 15.33 -34.98 28.91
C PRO A 95 15.59 -34.86 30.41
N LEU A 96 15.65 -33.63 30.94
CA LEU A 96 15.83 -33.35 32.37
C LEU A 96 14.51 -33.39 33.14
N VAL A 97 13.37 -33.38 32.44
CA VAL A 97 12.04 -33.50 33.04
C VAL A 97 11.84 -34.93 33.53
N ARG A 98 11.21 -35.09 34.71
CA ARG A 98 10.93 -36.40 35.29
C ARG A 98 10.07 -37.23 34.35
N ARG A 99 10.45 -38.49 34.12
CA ARG A 99 9.84 -39.38 33.10
C ARG A 99 8.37 -39.72 33.32
N ASP A 100 7.88 -39.58 34.54
CA ASP A 100 6.48 -39.81 34.93
C ASP A 100 5.59 -38.57 34.74
N CYS A 101 6.16 -37.45 34.28
CA CYS A 101 5.44 -36.21 34.00
C CYS A 101 5.03 -36.17 32.53
N ASN A 102 3.82 -35.70 32.21
CA ASN A 102 3.39 -35.52 30.82
C ASN A 102 4.30 -34.57 30.02
N TYR A 103 4.97 -33.63 30.68
CA TYR A 103 5.92 -32.70 30.05
C TYR A 103 7.24 -33.35 29.61
N SER A 104 7.51 -34.61 29.97
CA SER A 104 8.66 -35.33 29.43
C SER A 104 8.47 -35.77 27.97
N ASN A 105 7.25 -35.63 27.42
CA ASN A 105 6.95 -35.92 26.02
C ASN A 105 6.53 -34.64 25.28
N LEU A 106 7.51 -33.94 24.71
CA LEU A 106 7.30 -32.68 24.01
C LEU A 106 6.40 -32.81 22.77
N ASP A 107 6.52 -33.90 22.01
CA ASP A 107 5.71 -34.11 20.81
C ASP A 107 4.22 -34.25 21.14
N ARG A 108 3.92 -34.90 22.27
CA ARG A 108 2.55 -34.99 22.77
C ARG A 108 2.02 -33.62 23.19
N LEU A 109 2.79 -32.85 23.97
CA LEU A 109 2.39 -31.50 24.39
C LEU A 109 2.11 -30.58 23.20
N LYS A 110 2.97 -30.60 22.16
CA LYS A 110 2.79 -29.79 20.95
C LYS A 110 1.48 -30.12 20.22
N LYS A 111 1.01 -31.37 20.26
CA LYS A 111 -0.25 -31.81 19.65
C LYS A 111 -1.49 -31.45 20.47
N GLU A 112 -1.35 -31.43 21.79
CA GLU A 112 -2.45 -31.10 22.71
C GLU A 112 -2.58 -29.59 22.96
N ALA A 113 -1.52 -28.82 22.67
CA ALA A 113 -1.55 -27.37 22.71
C ALA A 113 -2.40 -26.77 21.59
N PHE A 114 -3.08 -25.66 21.88
CA PHE A 114 -3.87 -24.93 20.91
C PHE A 114 -3.74 -23.41 21.09
N TRP A 115 -3.94 -22.67 20.01
CA TRP A 115 -3.99 -21.21 20.05
C TRP A 115 -5.39 -20.77 20.49
N ASP A 116 -5.45 -20.00 21.57
CA ASP A 116 -6.68 -19.38 22.05
C ASP A 116 -6.73 -17.93 21.55
N GLU A 117 -7.63 -17.67 20.60
CA GLU A 117 -7.79 -16.35 19.98
C GLU A 117 -8.26 -15.30 20.99
N ASP A 118 -9.11 -15.67 21.96
CA ASP A 118 -9.69 -14.73 22.92
C ASP A 118 -8.62 -14.15 23.86
N SER A 119 -7.63 -14.98 24.23
CA SER A 119 -6.51 -14.55 25.07
C SER A 119 -5.23 -14.26 24.28
N ALA A 120 -5.27 -14.39 22.96
CA ALA A 120 -4.13 -14.26 22.05
C ALA A 120 -2.88 -15.02 22.57
N ALA A 121 -3.07 -16.27 23.01
CA ALA A 121 -2.03 -17.05 23.65
C ALA A 121 -2.17 -18.55 23.38
N TRP A 122 -1.03 -19.26 23.37
CA TRP A 122 -1.01 -20.72 23.37
C TRP A 122 -1.47 -21.25 24.73
N LYS A 123 -2.47 -22.13 24.72
CA LYS A 123 -2.88 -22.92 25.89
C LYS A 123 -2.16 -24.26 25.86
N LEU A 124 -1.55 -24.60 26.99
CA LEU A 124 -0.85 -25.86 27.19
C LEU A 124 -1.67 -26.78 28.09
N PRO A 125 -1.54 -28.11 27.97
CA PRO A 125 -2.14 -29.05 28.90
C PRO A 125 -1.65 -28.85 30.33
N ASP A 126 -2.52 -29.12 31.31
CA ASP A 126 -2.14 -29.11 32.72
C ASP A 126 -1.02 -30.10 33.03
N VAL A 127 -0.17 -29.75 33.98
CA VAL A 127 0.92 -30.63 34.42
C VAL A 127 0.35 -31.81 35.20
N THR A 128 0.64 -33.02 34.75
CA THR A 128 0.20 -34.26 35.40
C THR A 128 1.38 -35.21 35.61
N VAL A 129 1.33 -35.94 36.72
CA VAL A 129 2.37 -36.91 37.11
C VAL A 129 1.70 -38.25 37.35
N GLN A 130 2.12 -39.28 36.63
CA GLN A 130 1.65 -40.65 36.83
C GLN A 130 2.51 -41.36 37.88
N LYS A 131 1.98 -41.54 39.09
CA LYS A 131 2.65 -42.37 40.10
C LYS A 131 2.57 -43.83 39.70
N THR A 132 3.68 -44.41 39.27
CA THR A 132 3.78 -45.86 39.08
C THR A 132 4.10 -46.51 40.42
N THR A 133 3.13 -47.15 41.06
CA THR A 133 3.38 -48.08 42.16
C THR A 133 3.68 -49.45 41.56
N LEU A 134 4.79 -50.07 42.00
CA LEU A 134 5.06 -51.47 41.67
C LEU A 134 3.93 -52.36 42.22
N PRO A 135 3.43 -53.35 41.46
CA PRO A 135 2.50 -54.34 41.98
C PRO A 135 3.17 -55.13 43.12
N SER A 136 2.44 -55.34 44.21
CA SER A 136 2.87 -56.18 45.34
C SER A 136 2.99 -57.66 44.95
#